data_AF-A0A937WGZ0-F1
#
_entry.id   AF-A0A937WGZ0-F1
#
_cell.length_a   1.000
_cell.length_b   1.000
_cell.length_c   1.000
_cell.angle_alpha   90.00
_cell.angle_beta   90.00
_cell.angle_gamma   90.00
#
_symmetry.space_group_name_H-M   'P 1'
#
loop_
_entity.id
_entity.type
_entity.pdbx_description
1 polymer ?
#
loop_
_entity_poly.entity_id
_entity_poly.type
_entity_poly.pdbx_seq_one_letter_code
_entity_poly.pdbx_strand_id
1 'polypeptide(L)'
;MNEVQAWQHIYTNVEKEQSPRRIAGFQTLFYTTSALTEAEVEEMEARLLYFPSESEPVKRVFFTTSTGKCVVGQIVPLPDPDRLGRKGRYLAHSLVFALDQFIRLRANPFYVFRRFPFITTVEEALKQGNFETGDIPDVSVKSPRPLASPLCSLRSPTTSSYGGDRREVLIKGEELPEDSEREIEVVAPWPRQELKKLTLLALRAQQLSRERSTVAFVGEPQQVEAALEVALFGVPSSIRQHCAFDTYFYKCNPVATYYWGVGLLESPRNPNFIVVDTRSRRVLREITIVPENTYERWALTALEADDLNAIAHYRDDAFALSQWLDGHAYEESLVASAPPQIVTSIFRVSSEQVKSRLLERLSGLLPSALAQRILEHIYRQTSSYELFRQLREGFQMPQLLDVLNAVYVAQNYRSPQRKEVEALGTLLQQADHPTLRLLHVCWTGQHTQLRHKLERLNEEEYRQFVQNALRFGLMEPLSLLLPGKGEEFVDWYITLIPAQTRDWVSFVKTLLGMGEVNCLGRLVPHVSGWSARELQIVERLLRRRTDAPESFQHALREALTAIPNPRGIKDFLKSLRGLLPGQRLGKKSDDREKMDRK
;
A
#
# COMPACT_ATOMS: atom_id res chain seq x y z
N MET A 1 24.91 15.59 -21.15
CA MET A 1 24.60 15.70 -19.70
C MET A 1 23.60 16.82 -19.58
N ASN A 2 22.58 16.68 -18.73
CA ASN A 2 21.64 17.78 -18.54
C ASN A 2 22.32 18.81 -17.63
N GLU A 3 22.39 20.05 -18.10
CA GLU A 3 22.88 21.17 -17.30
C GLU A 3 21.68 21.92 -16.73
N VAL A 4 21.83 22.40 -15.50
CA VAL A 4 20.83 23.18 -14.78
C VAL A 4 21.33 24.60 -14.68
N GLN A 5 20.56 25.56 -15.18
CA GLN A 5 20.94 26.97 -15.09
C GLN A 5 20.74 27.50 -13.67
N ALA A 6 21.67 28.33 -13.23
CA ALA A 6 21.67 29.02 -11.95
C ALA A 6 22.05 30.49 -12.16
N TRP A 7 21.29 31.38 -11.55
CA TRP A 7 21.62 32.80 -11.48
C TRP A 7 22.63 33.04 -10.37
N GLN A 8 23.43 34.10 -10.49
CA GLN A 8 24.50 34.38 -9.54
C GLN A 8 24.20 35.65 -8.74
N HIS A 9 24.71 35.70 -7.51
CA HIS A 9 24.71 36.86 -6.64
C HIS A 9 26.02 36.89 -5.84
N ILE A 10 26.69 38.03 -5.85
CA ILE A 10 27.95 38.26 -5.13
C ILE A 10 27.76 39.46 -4.21
N TYR A 11 27.93 39.23 -2.91
CA TYR A 11 27.87 40.25 -1.87
C TYR A 11 29.18 40.28 -1.09
N THR A 12 29.80 41.44 -0.98
CA THR A 12 31.12 41.55 -0.36
C THR A 12 31.41 42.97 0.11
N ASN A 13 32.43 43.12 0.93
CA ASN A 13 33.01 44.42 1.27
C ASN A 13 34.06 44.84 0.22
N VAL A 14 33.79 45.95 -0.48
CA VAL A 14 34.66 46.47 -1.54
C VAL A 14 35.05 47.93 -1.30
N GLU A 15 36.20 48.30 -1.85
CA GLU A 15 36.62 49.69 -1.93
C GLU A 15 35.82 50.43 -3.02
N LYS A 16 35.85 51.77 -2.97
CA LYS A 16 35.10 52.63 -3.89
C LYS A 16 35.40 52.33 -5.36
N GLU A 17 36.66 52.04 -5.68
CA GLU A 17 37.13 51.76 -7.05
C GLU A 17 36.72 50.36 -7.54
N GLN A 18 36.33 49.48 -6.62
CA GLN A 18 35.94 48.10 -6.89
C GLN A 18 34.41 47.94 -6.96
N SER A 19 33.63 49.00 -6.71
CA SER A 19 32.16 48.97 -6.79
C SER A 19 31.66 49.62 -8.09
N PRO A 20 30.78 48.96 -8.86
CA PRO A 20 30.04 49.57 -9.98
C PRO A 20 29.34 50.89 -9.60
N ARG A 21 28.87 50.98 -8.35
CA ARG A 21 28.15 52.15 -7.81
C ARG A 21 29.10 53.23 -7.27
N ARG A 22 30.42 52.99 -7.28
CA ARG A 22 31.44 53.87 -6.67
C ARG A 22 31.13 54.20 -5.21
N ILE A 23 30.69 53.20 -4.46
CA ILE A 23 30.44 53.26 -3.02
C ILE A 23 31.34 52.23 -2.35
N ALA A 24 31.93 52.55 -1.21
CA ALA A 24 32.71 51.59 -0.43
C ALA A 24 31.83 50.91 0.64
N GLY A 25 32.25 49.73 1.11
CA GLY A 25 31.55 48.98 2.16
C GLY A 25 30.89 47.70 1.64
N PHE A 26 30.07 47.09 2.51
CA PHE A 26 29.32 45.89 2.18
C PHE A 26 28.14 46.24 1.25
N GLN A 27 28.11 45.59 0.09
CA GLN A 27 27.05 45.75 -0.90
C GLN A 27 27.02 44.54 -1.84
N THR A 28 25.91 44.35 -2.54
CA THR A 28 25.90 43.49 -3.73
C THR A 28 26.83 44.07 -4.78
N LEU A 29 27.86 43.31 -5.13
CA LEU A 29 28.84 43.67 -6.14
C LEU A 29 28.30 43.34 -7.54
N PHE A 30 27.81 42.12 -7.74
CA PHE A 30 27.18 41.67 -8.98
C PHE A 30 25.99 40.75 -8.71
N TYR A 31 25.00 40.77 -9.58
CA TYR A 31 23.95 39.75 -9.62
C TYR A 31 23.38 39.61 -11.03
N THR A 32 22.77 38.47 -11.36
CA THR A 32 22.14 38.26 -12.67
C THR A 32 20.85 39.07 -12.78
N THR A 33 20.96 40.29 -13.32
CA THR A 33 19.91 41.31 -13.35
C THR A 33 18.69 40.94 -14.19
N SER A 34 18.87 40.03 -15.15
CA SER A 34 17.79 39.55 -16.01
C SER A 34 16.80 38.63 -15.29
N ALA A 35 17.17 38.09 -14.13
CA ALA A 35 16.39 37.07 -13.44
C ALA A 35 16.16 37.32 -11.95
N LEU A 36 16.98 38.15 -11.30
CA LEU A 36 16.82 38.50 -9.88
C LEU A 36 16.35 39.94 -9.74
N THR A 37 15.31 40.13 -8.95
CA THR A 37 14.78 41.46 -8.60
C THR A 37 15.56 42.09 -7.45
N GLU A 38 15.53 43.41 -7.33
CA GLU A 38 16.20 44.11 -6.22
C GLU A 38 15.69 43.65 -4.86
N ALA A 39 14.39 43.40 -4.72
CA ALA A 39 13.80 42.89 -3.47
C ALA A 39 14.31 41.49 -3.10
N GLU A 40 14.53 40.61 -4.08
CA GLU A 40 15.16 39.29 -3.83
C GLU A 40 16.62 39.45 -3.42
N VAL A 41 17.35 40.37 -4.05
CA VAL A 41 18.74 40.70 -3.69
C VAL A 41 18.81 41.20 -2.25
N GLU A 42 17.96 42.15 -1.85
CA GLU A 42 17.87 42.65 -0.47
C GLU A 42 17.54 41.54 0.53
N GLU A 43 16.59 40.64 0.19
CA GLU A 43 16.28 39.47 1.02
C GLU A 43 17.51 38.55 1.20
N MET A 44 18.28 38.34 0.13
CA MET A 44 19.49 37.53 0.15
C MET A 44 20.58 38.19 1.01
N GLU A 45 20.82 39.50 0.85
CA GLU A 45 21.78 40.25 1.67
C GLU A 45 21.49 40.11 3.18
N ALA A 46 20.21 40.21 3.57
CA ALA A 46 19.78 40.05 4.96
C ALA A 46 20.04 38.65 5.55
N ARG A 47 20.24 37.65 4.69
CA ARG A 47 20.51 36.25 5.06
C ARG A 47 21.99 35.88 4.98
N LEU A 48 22.81 36.65 4.26
CA LEU A 48 24.25 36.41 4.03
C LEU A 48 25.15 37.12 5.05
N LEU A 49 24.70 37.21 6.31
CA LEU A 49 25.48 37.81 7.38
C LEU A 49 26.60 36.88 7.85
N TYR A 50 27.80 37.43 8.03
CA TYR A 50 28.96 36.72 8.57
C TYR A 50 29.63 37.55 9.65
N PHE A 51 29.79 36.97 10.83
CA PHE A 51 30.52 37.56 11.93
C PHE A 51 31.84 36.80 12.11
N PRO A 52 33.00 37.48 12.06
CA PRO A 52 34.28 36.81 12.23
C PRO A 52 34.41 36.21 13.63
N SER A 53 35.08 35.07 13.69
CA SER A 53 35.59 34.44 14.92
C SER A 53 37.06 34.11 14.75
N GLU A 54 37.68 33.48 15.73
CA GLU A 54 39.09 33.09 15.64
C GLU A 54 39.37 32.04 14.55
N SER A 55 38.41 31.17 14.24
CA SER A 55 38.59 30.10 13.25
C SER A 55 38.23 30.51 11.83
N GLU A 56 37.59 31.66 11.64
CA GLU A 56 37.15 32.23 10.36
C GLU A 56 36.76 31.13 9.33
N PRO A 57 35.74 30.30 9.61
CA PRO A 57 35.45 29.16 8.76
C PRO A 57 34.71 29.57 7.49
N VAL A 58 34.79 28.72 6.46
CA VAL A 58 33.86 28.79 5.32
C VAL A 58 32.45 28.49 5.81
N LYS A 59 31.54 29.42 5.57
CA LYS A 59 30.13 29.29 5.91
C LYS A 59 29.33 28.90 4.67
N ARG A 60 28.39 27.98 4.84
CA ARG A 60 27.48 27.53 3.78
C ARG A 60 26.05 27.77 4.23
N VAL A 61 25.24 28.31 3.32
CA VAL A 61 23.84 28.64 3.59
C VAL A 61 22.95 28.06 2.50
N PHE A 62 21.77 27.63 2.89
CA PHE A 62 20.73 27.20 1.99
C PHE A 62 19.39 27.74 2.46
N PHE A 63 18.62 28.36 1.57
CA PHE A 63 17.27 28.84 1.87
C PHE A 63 16.45 29.03 0.61
N THR A 64 15.18 29.38 0.81
CA THR A 64 14.25 29.73 -0.28
C THR A 64 13.82 31.19 -0.11
N THR A 65 13.84 31.97 -1.19
CA THR A 65 13.36 33.36 -1.19
C THR A 65 11.84 33.42 -1.04
N SER A 66 11.31 34.61 -0.78
CA SER A 66 9.86 34.88 -0.77
C SER A 66 9.16 34.55 -2.10
N THR A 67 9.89 34.56 -3.22
CA THR A 67 9.42 34.18 -4.56
C THR A 67 9.52 32.68 -4.86
N GLY A 68 10.04 31.88 -3.92
CA GLY A 68 10.16 30.43 -4.09
C GLY A 68 11.44 29.96 -4.80
N LYS A 69 12.41 30.86 -5.06
CA LYS A 69 13.71 30.47 -5.63
C LYS A 69 14.62 29.88 -4.56
N CYS A 70 15.34 28.82 -4.88
CA CYS A 70 16.28 28.18 -3.97
C CYS A 70 17.66 28.84 -4.07
N VAL A 71 18.23 29.22 -2.93
CA VAL A 71 19.55 29.87 -2.83
C VAL A 71 20.53 28.92 -2.17
N VAL A 72 21.66 28.67 -2.82
CA VAL A 72 22.80 27.90 -2.30
C VAL A 72 24.00 28.84 -2.24
N GLY A 73 24.40 29.24 -1.03
CA GLY A 73 25.43 30.26 -0.82
C GLY A 73 26.66 29.76 -0.08
N GLN A 74 27.83 30.23 -0.50
CA GLN A 74 29.09 30.07 0.21
C GLN A 74 29.63 31.44 0.63
N ILE A 75 30.02 31.57 1.89
CA ILE A 75 30.60 32.78 2.44
C ILE A 75 32.00 32.46 2.94
N VAL A 76 32.99 33.20 2.44
CA VAL A 76 34.40 33.06 2.82
C VAL A 76 34.90 34.34 3.47
N PRO A 77 35.67 34.25 4.56
CA PRO A 77 36.35 35.41 5.13
C PRO A 77 37.45 35.87 4.19
N LEU A 78 37.66 37.18 4.11
CA LEU A 78 38.75 37.77 3.36
C LEU A 78 39.90 38.09 4.31
N PRO A 79 41.13 37.62 4.04
CA PRO A 79 42.25 37.73 4.98
C PRO A 79 42.73 39.17 5.17
N ASP A 80 42.59 40.00 4.13
CA ASP A 80 43.08 41.37 4.15
C ASP A 80 42.10 42.29 4.90
N PRO A 81 42.56 43.06 5.90
CA PRO A 81 41.74 44.14 6.45
C PRO A 81 41.38 45.15 5.36
N ASP A 82 40.35 45.95 5.58
CA ASP A 82 40.09 47.08 4.67
C ASP A 82 41.20 48.14 4.78
N ARG A 83 41.15 49.18 3.93
CA ARG A 83 42.12 50.28 3.97
C ARG A 83 42.17 51.03 5.31
N LEU A 84 41.16 50.87 6.17
CA LEU A 84 41.11 51.45 7.52
C LEU A 84 41.59 50.48 8.60
N GLY A 85 42.12 49.30 8.23
CA GLY A 85 42.59 48.28 9.16
C GLY A 85 41.48 47.47 9.83
N ARG A 86 40.22 47.62 9.40
CA ARG A 86 39.09 46.88 9.98
C ARG A 86 39.10 45.45 9.45
N LYS A 87 39.02 44.49 10.37
CA LYS A 87 38.89 43.06 10.09
C LYS A 87 37.42 42.68 9.84
N GLY A 88 37.18 41.43 9.47
CA GLY A 88 35.83 40.88 9.31
C GLY A 88 35.20 41.13 7.94
N ARG A 89 36.03 41.37 6.92
CA ARG A 89 35.59 41.36 5.54
C ARG A 89 35.28 39.92 5.13
N TYR A 90 34.29 39.75 4.29
CA TYR A 90 33.92 38.46 3.72
C TYR A 90 33.33 38.66 2.34
N LEU A 91 33.35 37.59 1.56
CA LEU A 91 32.71 37.47 0.27
C LEU A 91 31.69 36.34 0.32
N ALA A 92 30.45 36.66 -0.02
CA ALA A 92 29.37 35.71 -0.22
C ALA A 92 29.12 35.54 -1.72
N HIS A 93 29.19 34.30 -2.20
CA HIS A 93 28.78 33.92 -3.54
C HIS A 93 27.60 32.95 -3.45
N SER A 94 26.49 33.31 -4.09
CA SER A 94 25.26 32.53 -4.07
C SER A 94 24.84 32.15 -5.48
N LEU A 95 24.40 30.89 -5.61
CA LEU A 95 23.69 30.39 -6.76
C LEU A 95 22.19 30.35 -6.46
N VAL A 96 21.39 30.89 -7.37
CA VAL A 96 19.93 30.97 -7.25
C VAL A 96 19.29 30.15 -8.36
N PHE A 97 18.41 29.25 -7.98
CA PHE A 97 17.73 28.33 -8.89
C PHE A 97 16.22 28.57 -8.86
N ALA A 98 15.59 28.48 -10.02
CA ALA A 98 14.16 28.16 -10.04
C ALA A 98 13.93 26.80 -9.39
N LEU A 99 12.78 26.61 -8.74
CA LEU A 99 12.49 25.40 -7.98
C LEU A 99 12.52 24.12 -8.86
N ASP A 100 11.94 24.18 -10.06
CA ASP A 100 11.94 23.07 -11.02
C ASP A 100 13.36 22.70 -11.49
N GLN A 101 14.22 23.70 -11.65
CA GLN A 101 15.63 23.51 -11.98
C GLN A 101 16.39 22.87 -10.81
N PHE A 102 16.15 23.32 -9.58
CA PHE A 102 16.80 22.75 -8.40
C PHE A 102 16.35 21.31 -8.12
N ILE A 103 15.10 20.95 -8.41
CA ILE A 103 14.60 19.57 -8.31
C ILE A 103 15.37 18.63 -9.25
N ARG A 104 15.84 19.09 -10.41
CA ARG A 104 16.72 18.29 -11.30
C ARG A 104 18.08 17.97 -10.66
N LEU A 105 18.49 18.76 -9.67
CA LEU A 105 19.64 18.49 -8.79
C LEU A 105 19.23 17.71 -7.52
N ARG A 106 18.06 17.05 -7.54
CA ARG A 106 17.43 16.36 -6.39
C ARG A 106 17.25 17.28 -5.17
N ALA A 107 17.08 18.57 -5.44
CA ALA A 107 17.07 19.66 -4.46
C ALA A 107 18.18 19.52 -3.39
N ASN A 108 19.38 19.06 -3.79
CA ASN A 108 20.47 18.78 -2.87
C ASN A 108 21.50 19.94 -2.86
N PRO A 109 21.52 20.80 -1.84
CA PRO A 109 22.51 21.88 -1.77
C PRO A 109 23.94 21.37 -1.62
N PHE A 110 24.15 20.22 -0.96
CA PHE A 110 25.48 19.63 -0.78
C PHE A 110 26.07 19.11 -2.09
N TYR A 111 25.23 18.67 -3.03
CA TYR A 111 25.69 18.36 -4.39
C TYR A 111 26.30 19.60 -5.07
N VAL A 112 25.62 20.75 -4.96
CA VAL A 112 26.10 22.02 -5.54
C VAL A 112 27.41 22.47 -4.88
N PHE A 113 27.50 22.44 -3.55
CA PHE A 113 28.72 22.81 -2.82
C PHE A 113 29.96 22.01 -3.21
N ARG A 114 29.78 20.76 -3.66
CA ARG A 114 30.88 19.88 -4.07
C ARG A 114 31.30 20.04 -5.52
N ARG A 115 30.34 20.33 -6.40
CA ARG A 115 30.53 20.28 -7.85
C ARG A 115 30.77 21.66 -8.46
N PHE A 116 30.31 22.72 -7.81
CA PHE A 116 30.42 24.07 -8.34
C PHE A 116 31.60 24.82 -7.69
N PRO A 117 32.50 25.43 -8.49
CA PRO A 117 33.61 26.23 -7.99
C PRO A 117 33.13 27.63 -7.60
N PHE A 118 32.73 27.80 -6.33
CA PHE A 118 32.33 29.11 -5.83
C PHE A 118 33.49 30.12 -5.90
N ILE A 119 33.18 31.36 -6.28
CA ILE A 119 34.08 32.50 -6.18
C ILE A 119 34.46 32.72 -4.72
N THR A 120 35.75 32.90 -4.45
CA THR A 120 36.29 33.06 -3.09
C THR A 120 37.06 34.35 -2.89
N THR A 121 37.37 35.09 -3.96
CA THR A 121 38.11 36.35 -3.88
C THR A 121 37.42 37.48 -4.63
N VAL A 122 37.67 38.72 -4.20
CA VAL A 122 37.15 39.91 -4.89
C VAL A 122 37.70 40.01 -6.32
N GLU A 123 38.95 39.61 -6.54
CA GLU A 123 39.57 39.62 -7.88
C GLU A 123 38.84 38.67 -8.84
N GLU A 124 38.52 37.45 -8.39
CA GLU A 124 37.72 36.50 -9.18
C GLU A 124 36.33 37.06 -9.51
N ALA A 125 35.67 37.70 -8.54
CA ALA A 125 34.37 38.33 -8.76
C ALA A 125 34.44 39.43 -9.84
N LEU A 126 35.43 40.33 -9.73
CA LEU A 126 35.65 41.42 -10.69
C LEU A 126 36.00 40.94 -12.09
N LYS A 127 36.63 39.77 -12.23
CA LYS A 127 36.93 39.15 -13.54
C LYS A 127 35.68 38.60 -14.24
N GLN A 128 34.65 38.23 -13.50
CA GLN A 128 33.45 37.58 -14.04
C GLN A 128 32.27 38.54 -14.23
N GLY A 129 32.14 39.56 -13.38
CA GLY A 129 31.04 40.53 -13.47
C GLY A 129 31.30 41.64 -14.49
N ASN A 130 30.21 42.19 -15.03
CA ASN A 130 30.24 43.41 -15.83
C ASN A 130 30.20 44.63 -14.92
N PHE A 131 31.34 45.32 -14.81
CA PHE A 131 31.50 46.48 -13.93
C PHE A 131 30.58 47.65 -14.27
N GLU A 132 30.19 47.82 -15.54
CA GLU A 132 29.36 48.94 -15.97
C GLU A 132 27.88 48.75 -15.59
N THR A 133 27.40 47.51 -15.67
CA THR A 133 25.98 47.19 -15.45
C THR A 133 25.70 46.64 -14.05
N GLY A 134 26.72 46.15 -13.34
CA GLY A 134 26.54 45.38 -12.11
C GLY A 134 25.98 43.96 -12.38
N ASP A 135 25.93 43.54 -13.63
CA ASP A 135 25.42 42.23 -14.04
C ASP A 135 26.51 41.15 -13.96
N ILE A 136 26.11 39.90 -13.72
CA ILE A 136 26.97 38.72 -13.88
C ILE A 136 26.17 37.63 -14.61
N PRO A 137 26.74 36.98 -15.65
CA PRO A 137 26.01 35.98 -16.42
C PRO A 137 25.55 34.81 -15.54
N ASP A 138 24.52 34.09 -15.99
CA ASP A 138 24.13 32.83 -15.38
C ASP A 138 25.20 31.74 -15.60
N VAL A 139 25.14 30.70 -14.78
CA VAL A 139 26.06 29.56 -14.83
C VAL A 139 25.31 28.26 -14.88
N SER A 140 25.97 27.26 -15.45
CA SER A 140 25.42 25.91 -15.59
C SER A 140 26.03 24.96 -14.57
N VAL A 141 25.17 24.29 -13.80
CA VAL A 141 25.56 23.21 -12.88
C VAL A 141 25.21 21.87 -13.53
N LYS A 142 26.18 20.97 -13.62
CA LYS A 142 25.94 19.63 -14.17
C LYS A 142 24.94 18.88 -13.30
N SER A 143 23.85 18.38 -13.88
CA SER A 143 22.90 17.55 -13.14
C SER A 143 23.53 16.20 -12.81
N PRO A 144 23.14 15.57 -11.67
CA PRO A 144 23.43 14.16 -11.48
C PRO A 144 22.82 13.37 -12.64
N ARG A 145 23.41 12.21 -12.96
CA ARG A 145 22.82 11.31 -13.96
C ARG A 145 21.40 10.98 -13.50
N PRO A 146 20.38 11.08 -14.38
CA PRO A 146 19.05 10.61 -14.02
C PRO A 146 19.16 9.16 -13.58
N LEU A 147 18.45 8.77 -12.53
CA LEU A 147 18.26 7.35 -12.25
C LEU A 147 17.66 6.75 -13.52
N ALA A 148 18.35 5.82 -14.15
CA ALA A 148 17.82 5.15 -15.31
C ALA A 148 16.50 4.51 -14.89
N SER A 149 15.37 4.92 -15.45
CA SER A 149 14.11 4.27 -15.12
C SER A 149 14.23 2.79 -15.49
N PRO A 150 14.14 1.86 -14.51
CA PRO A 150 14.42 0.43 -14.75
C PRO A 150 13.43 -0.21 -15.74
N LEU A 151 12.34 0.48 -16.10
CA LEU A 151 11.24 -0.03 -16.92
C LEU A 151 11.56 -0.14 -18.42
N CYS A 152 12.68 0.38 -18.93
CA CYS A 152 12.92 0.38 -20.39
C CYS A 152 13.69 -0.85 -20.93
N SER A 153 14.16 -1.78 -20.08
CA SER A 153 14.98 -2.91 -20.54
C SER A 153 14.43 -4.31 -20.25
N LEU A 154 13.25 -4.42 -19.63
CA LEU A 154 12.56 -5.71 -19.49
C LEU A 154 11.96 -6.14 -20.84
N ARG A 155 12.80 -6.68 -21.72
CA ARG A 155 12.34 -7.52 -22.84
C ARG A 155 11.48 -8.63 -22.24
N SER A 156 10.23 -8.69 -22.67
CA SER A 156 9.26 -9.69 -22.22
C SER A 156 9.92 -11.08 -22.27
N PRO A 157 9.99 -11.80 -21.14
CA PRO A 157 10.51 -13.15 -21.15
C PRO A 157 9.63 -13.97 -22.09
N THR A 158 10.20 -14.44 -23.19
CA THR A 158 9.55 -15.39 -24.07
C THR A 158 9.18 -16.60 -23.22
N THR A 159 7.90 -16.95 -23.27
CA THR A 159 7.27 -18.04 -22.52
C THR A 159 7.93 -19.38 -22.86
N SER A 160 8.97 -19.73 -22.11
CA SER A 160 9.52 -21.09 -22.06
C SER A 160 8.92 -21.82 -20.87
N SER A 161 8.34 -22.99 -21.14
CA SER A 161 7.51 -23.79 -20.26
C SER A 161 8.20 -24.26 -18.97
N TYR A 162 7.51 -24.05 -17.85
CA TYR A 162 7.39 -24.91 -16.66
C TYR A 162 8.57 -25.84 -16.30
N GLY A 163 9.29 -25.46 -15.25
CA GLY A 163 10.13 -26.33 -14.44
C GLY A 163 10.54 -25.58 -13.17
N GLY A 164 9.94 -25.93 -12.04
CA GLY A 164 10.06 -25.19 -10.78
C GLY A 164 11.48 -25.17 -10.22
N ASP A 165 12.10 -23.99 -10.24
CA ASP A 165 13.22 -23.66 -9.37
C ASP A 165 13.07 -22.17 -9.00
N ARG A 166 12.62 -21.87 -7.77
CA ARG A 166 12.57 -20.51 -7.21
C ARG A 166 14.01 -20.04 -6.94
N ARG A 167 14.78 -19.81 -8.00
CA ARG A 167 16.02 -19.05 -7.88
C ARG A 167 15.62 -17.59 -7.67
N GLU A 168 15.95 -17.05 -6.50
CA GLU A 168 16.00 -15.60 -6.31
C GLU A 168 16.77 -15.03 -7.49
N VAL A 169 16.07 -14.30 -8.35
CA VAL A 169 16.69 -13.52 -9.41
C VAL A 169 17.43 -12.42 -8.68
N LEU A 170 18.69 -12.66 -8.34
CA LEU A 170 19.63 -11.62 -7.98
C LEU A 170 19.69 -10.70 -9.19
N ILE A 171 18.95 -9.59 -9.11
CA ILE A 171 19.04 -8.48 -10.04
C ILE A 171 20.51 -8.05 -9.98
N LYS A 172 21.27 -8.33 -11.06
CA LYS A 172 22.66 -7.89 -11.17
C LYS A 172 22.70 -6.40 -10.85
N GLY A 173 23.47 -6.06 -9.82
CA GLY A 173 23.43 -4.76 -9.15
C GLY A 173 23.47 -3.62 -10.13
N GLU A 174 22.40 -2.83 -10.17
CA GLU A 174 22.47 -1.49 -10.73
C GLU A 174 23.50 -0.71 -9.91
N GLU A 175 24.54 -0.21 -10.57
CA GLU A 175 25.52 0.66 -9.94
C GLU A 175 24.79 1.90 -9.41
N LEU A 176 24.97 2.18 -8.12
CA LEU A 176 24.36 3.35 -7.50
C LEU A 176 24.99 4.60 -8.14
N PRO A 177 24.23 5.69 -8.35
CA PRO A 177 24.84 6.96 -8.72
C PRO A 177 25.93 7.33 -7.69
N GLU A 178 27.08 7.82 -8.16
CA GLU A 178 28.22 8.23 -7.32
C GLU A 178 27.80 9.10 -6.12
N ASP A 179 26.83 10.00 -6.31
CA ASP A 179 26.35 10.86 -5.24
C ASP A 179 25.54 10.11 -4.17
N SER A 180 24.83 9.05 -4.54
CA SER A 180 24.10 8.18 -3.60
C SER A 180 25.05 7.35 -2.75
N GLU A 181 26.15 6.84 -3.31
CA GLU A 181 27.19 6.13 -2.55
C GLU A 181 27.80 7.04 -1.49
N ARG A 182 28.10 8.29 -1.87
CA ARG A 182 28.61 9.29 -0.92
C ARG A 182 27.59 9.64 0.16
N GLU A 183 26.32 9.87 -0.20
CA GLU A 183 25.26 10.10 0.79
C GLU A 183 25.22 8.96 1.83
N ILE A 184 25.34 7.71 1.38
CA ILE A 184 25.37 6.54 2.27
C ILE A 184 26.64 6.53 3.14
N GLU A 185 27.81 6.86 2.59
CA GLU A 185 29.07 6.92 3.33
C GLU A 185 29.01 7.94 4.48
N VAL A 186 28.39 9.11 4.25
CA VAL A 186 28.25 10.14 5.30
C VAL A 186 27.25 9.71 6.39
N VAL A 187 26.23 8.93 6.04
CA VAL A 187 25.14 8.50 6.94
C VAL A 187 25.49 7.24 7.73
N ALA A 188 26.23 6.30 7.14
CA ALA A 188 26.57 5.01 7.75
C ALA A 188 27.18 5.10 9.17
N PRO A 189 28.00 6.12 9.51
CA PRO A 189 28.61 6.23 10.83
C PRO A 189 27.67 6.74 11.95
N TRP A 190 26.41 7.08 11.65
CA TRP A 190 25.44 7.58 12.63
C TRP A 190 24.62 6.45 13.27
N PRO A 191 24.35 6.50 14.59
CA PRO A 191 23.46 5.53 15.23
C PRO A 191 22.04 5.57 14.64
N ARG A 192 21.44 4.40 14.39
CA ARG A 192 20.12 4.28 13.73
C ARG A 192 19.01 5.06 14.45
N GLN A 193 18.99 5.04 15.78
CA GLN A 193 18.01 5.80 16.56
C GLN A 193 18.16 7.32 16.37
N GLU A 194 19.40 7.81 16.25
CA GLU A 194 19.67 9.23 16.05
C GLU A 194 19.37 9.65 14.60
N LEU A 195 19.62 8.78 13.62
CA LEU A 195 19.19 8.98 12.23
C LEU A 195 17.67 9.11 12.10
N LYS A 196 16.91 8.29 12.81
CA LYS A 196 15.44 8.39 12.85
C LYS A 196 14.98 9.75 13.38
N LYS A 197 15.56 10.20 14.49
CA LYS A 197 15.26 11.52 15.08
C LYS A 197 15.58 12.64 14.09
N LEU A 198 16.79 12.64 13.50
CA LEU A 198 17.19 13.66 12.52
C LEU A 198 16.30 13.67 11.28
N THR A 199 15.97 12.49 10.75
CA THR A 199 15.09 12.35 9.58
C THR A 199 13.72 12.95 9.87
N LEU A 200 13.13 12.68 11.04
CA LEU A 200 11.85 13.28 11.44
C LEU A 200 11.94 14.80 11.59
N LEU A 201 13.00 15.32 12.23
CA LEU A 201 13.20 16.75 12.37
C LEU A 201 13.27 17.46 11.00
N ALA A 202 13.92 16.84 10.03
CA ALA A 202 14.05 17.40 8.68
C ALA A 202 12.75 17.27 7.87
N LEU A 203 12.05 16.13 7.94
CA LEU A 203 10.74 15.95 7.29
C LEU A 203 9.68 16.93 7.82
N ARG A 204 9.82 17.36 9.08
CA ARG A 204 8.93 18.31 9.74
C ARG A 204 9.46 19.74 9.75
N ALA A 205 10.43 20.07 8.90
CA ALA A 205 11.04 21.39 8.87
C ALA A 205 10.02 22.53 8.73
N GLN A 206 8.98 22.35 7.91
CA GLN A 206 7.92 23.35 7.76
C GLN A 206 7.08 23.53 9.03
N GLN A 207 6.78 22.44 9.74
CA GLN A 207 6.05 22.50 11.02
C GLN A 207 6.90 23.20 12.08
N LEU A 208 8.17 22.81 12.22
CA LEU A 208 9.11 23.43 13.16
C LEU A 208 9.27 24.94 12.90
N SER A 209 9.23 25.35 11.63
CA SER A 209 9.23 26.76 11.24
C SER A 209 8.01 27.53 11.75
N ARG A 210 6.81 26.96 11.62
CA ARG A 210 5.57 27.56 12.15
C ARG A 210 5.61 27.65 13.68
N GLU A 211 6.23 26.68 14.34
CA GLU A 211 6.42 26.63 15.79
C GLU A 211 7.60 27.48 16.29
N ARG A 212 8.37 28.09 15.37
CA ARG A 212 9.62 28.81 15.66
C ARG A 212 10.62 27.98 16.48
N SER A 213 10.66 26.68 16.23
CA SER A 213 11.69 25.79 16.75
C SER A 213 12.79 25.60 15.71
N THR A 214 14.05 25.63 16.14
CA THR A 214 15.22 25.51 15.27
C THR A 214 16.08 24.36 15.76
N VAL A 215 16.65 23.59 14.84
CA VAL A 215 17.60 22.54 15.13
C VAL A 215 19.01 23.16 15.20
N ALA A 216 19.62 23.13 16.38
CA ALA A 216 20.97 23.63 16.60
C ALA A 216 21.98 22.48 16.46
N PHE A 217 22.80 22.51 15.42
CA PHE A 217 23.92 21.60 15.21
C PHE A 217 25.15 22.19 15.89
N VAL A 218 25.60 21.56 16.98
CA VAL A 218 26.70 22.06 17.81
C VAL A 218 27.97 21.29 17.49
N GLY A 219 29.03 22.01 17.12
CA GLY A 219 30.36 21.46 16.86
C GLY A 219 31.15 22.26 15.83
N GLU A 220 32.23 21.67 15.31
CA GLU A 220 33.06 22.31 14.30
C GLU A 220 32.29 22.46 12.98
N PRO A 221 32.55 23.51 12.17
CA PRO A 221 31.80 23.79 10.94
C PRO A 221 31.71 22.60 9.96
N GLN A 222 32.79 21.82 9.81
CA GLN A 222 32.80 20.64 8.95
C GLN A 222 31.93 19.50 9.51
N GLN A 223 31.85 19.35 10.84
CA GLN A 223 31.00 18.37 11.51
C GLN A 223 29.51 18.78 11.39
N VAL A 224 29.24 20.08 11.53
CA VAL A 224 27.91 20.67 11.30
C VAL A 224 27.44 20.40 9.88
N GLU A 225 28.27 20.69 8.89
CA GLU A 225 27.96 20.44 7.49
C GLU A 225 27.63 18.96 7.23
N ALA A 226 28.47 18.05 7.71
CA ALA A 226 28.23 16.61 7.57
C ALA A 226 26.93 16.18 8.26
N ALA A 227 26.62 16.70 9.46
CA ALA A 227 25.39 16.39 10.17
C ALA A 227 24.13 16.91 9.46
N LEU A 228 24.21 18.10 8.85
CA LEU A 228 23.12 18.63 8.03
C LEU A 228 22.92 17.78 6.76
N GLU A 229 23.98 17.33 6.12
CA GLU A 229 23.88 16.40 4.98
C GLU A 229 23.18 15.09 5.38
N VAL A 230 23.54 14.52 6.54
CA VAL A 230 22.87 13.35 7.10
C VAL A 230 21.39 13.61 7.38
N ALA A 231 21.04 14.77 7.94
CA ALA A 231 19.65 15.10 8.23
C ALA A 231 18.78 15.17 6.96
N LEU A 232 19.35 15.56 5.81
CA LEU A 232 18.63 15.61 4.53
C LEU A 232 18.57 14.27 3.79
N PHE A 233 19.26 13.23 4.27
CA PHE A 233 19.36 11.94 3.58
C PHE A 233 18.00 11.32 3.27
N GLY A 234 17.12 11.25 4.28
CA GLY A 234 15.77 10.70 4.17
C GLY A 234 14.71 11.70 3.71
N VAL A 235 15.09 12.92 3.30
CA VAL A 235 14.15 13.98 2.93
C VAL A 235 13.93 13.99 1.41
N PRO A 236 12.70 13.80 0.93
CA PRO A 236 12.34 13.92 -0.49
C PRO A 236 12.65 15.30 -1.06
N SER A 237 13.01 15.33 -2.34
CA SER A 237 13.42 16.54 -3.07
C SER A 237 12.39 17.67 -2.96
N SER A 238 11.09 17.35 -3.00
CA SER A 238 9.99 18.33 -2.88
C SER A 238 9.87 18.98 -1.49
N ILE A 239 10.39 18.35 -0.44
CA ILE A 239 10.37 18.86 0.95
C ILE A 239 11.66 19.63 1.27
N ARG A 240 12.79 19.30 0.65
CA ARG A 240 14.11 19.87 0.97
C ARG A 240 14.15 21.40 0.96
N GLN A 241 13.38 22.07 0.10
CA GLN A 241 13.25 23.54 0.08
C GLN A 241 12.81 24.17 1.41
N HIS A 242 12.22 23.40 2.32
CA HIS A 242 11.83 23.85 3.66
C HIS A 242 12.93 23.68 4.71
N CYS A 243 13.99 22.91 4.39
CA CYS A 243 15.10 22.64 5.29
C CYS A 243 16.19 23.71 5.18
N ALA A 244 15.80 24.98 5.30
CA ALA A 244 16.76 26.08 5.23
C ALA A 244 17.81 25.97 6.36
N PHE A 245 19.08 26.18 6.04
CA PHE A 245 20.16 26.09 7.04
C PHE A 245 21.28 27.10 6.85
N ASP A 246 22.04 27.25 7.93
CA ASP A 246 23.27 28.03 8.02
C ASP A 246 24.32 27.21 8.80
N THR A 247 25.44 26.83 8.18
CA THR A 247 26.46 26.01 8.85
C THR A 247 27.26 26.76 9.90
N TYR A 248 27.13 28.09 9.98
CA TYR A 248 27.87 28.94 10.90
C TYR A 248 27.07 30.18 11.33
N PHE A 249 26.21 29.99 12.31
CA PHE A 249 25.26 30.98 12.84
C PHE A 249 25.82 31.68 14.11
N TYR A 250 27.03 32.22 14.00
CA TYR A 250 27.71 32.88 15.12
C TYR A 250 27.26 34.34 15.28
N LYS A 251 26.85 34.74 16.49
CA LYS A 251 26.37 36.11 16.83
C LYS A 251 25.18 36.62 15.97
N CYS A 252 24.54 35.76 15.20
CA CYS A 252 23.35 36.08 14.45
C CYS A 252 22.09 36.09 15.31
N ASN A 253 21.05 36.82 14.89
CA ASN A 253 19.76 36.86 15.57
C ASN A 253 18.77 35.86 14.95
N PRO A 254 18.41 34.76 15.65
CA PRO A 254 17.50 33.74 15.12
C PRO A 254 16.06 34.24 14.93
N VAL A 255 15.69 35.36 15.56
CA VAL A 255 14.36 35.98 15.41
C VAL A 255 14.27 36.75 14.10
N ALA A 256 15.35 37.41 13.69
CA ALA A 256 15.38 38.22 12.46
C ALA A 256 15.53 37.34 11.21
N THR A 257 16.29 36.25 11.32
CA THR A 257 16.59 35.35 10.21
C THR A 257 16.34 33.92 10.63
N TYR A 258 15.15 33.40 10.31
CA TYR A 258 14.80 32.03 10.64
C TYR A 258 15.44 31.04 9.66
N TYR A 259 16.12 30.05 10.23
CA TYR A 259 16.55 28.83 9.55
C TYR A 259 16.01 27.63 10.32
N TRP A 260 15.70 26.55 9.60
CA TRP A 260 15.33 25.28 10.21
C TRP A 260 16.52 24.68 10.97
N GLY A 261 17.71 24.71 10.37
CA GLY A 261 18.95 24.21 10.96
C GLY A 261 20.03 25.30 11.08
N VAL A 262 20.68 25.42 12.24
CA VAL A 262 21.80 26.36 12.43
C VAL A 262 23.00 25.69 13.06
N GLY A 263 24.19 26.00 12.55
CA GLY A 263 25.48 25.60 13.10
C GLY A 263 25.94 26.54 14.20
N LEU A 264 26.26 26.00 15.37
CA LEU A 264 26.74 26.76 16.51
C LEU A 264 28.03 26.14 17.07
N LEU A 265 28.96 26.97 17.51
CA LEU A 265 30.18 26.50 18.18
C LEU A 265 29.89 25.98 19.59
N GLU A 266 28.86 26.52 20.24
CA GLU A 266 28.49 26.20 21.61
C GLU A 266 26.99 25.89 21.70
N SER A 267 26.60 25.10 22.70
CA SER A 267 25.20 24.79 22.93
C SER A 267 24.41 26.07 23.27
N PRO A 268 23.29 26.34 22.58
CA PRO A 268 22.49 27.51 22.86
C PRO A 268 21.82 27.38 24.24
N ARG A 269 21.68 28.51 24.96
CA ARG A 269 20.95 28.56 26.23
C ARG A 269 19.43 28.57 26.06
N ASN A 270 18.94 28.89 24.87
CA ASN A 270 17.51 29.00 24.61
C ASN A 270 16.88 27.60 24.47
N PRO A 271 15.87 27.24 25.29
CA PRO A 271 15.25 25.92 25.28
C PRO A 271 14.45 25.61 24.00
N ASN A 272 14.19 26.60 23.15
CA ASN A 272 13.48 26.40 21.88
C ASN A 272 14.35 25.72 20.80
N PHE A 273 15.65 25.59 21.05
CA PHE A 273 16.54 24.83 20.19
C PHE A 273 16.46 23.33 20.47
N ILE A 274 16.39 22.56 19.40
CA ILE A 274 16.59 21.12 19.43
C ILE A 274 18.07 20.88 19.14
N VAL A 275 18.83 20.51 20.16
CA VAL A 275 20.29 20.43 20.05
C VAL A 275 20.73 19.08 19.48
N VAL A 276 21.57 19.11 18.46
CA VAL A 276 22.27 17.98 17.86
C VAL A 276 23.76 18.18 18.13
N ASP A 277 24.35 17.31 18.94
CA ASP A 277 25.79 17.25 19.11
C ASP A 277 26.40 16.51 17.92
N THR A 278 27.09 17.25 17.06
CA THR A 278 27.64 16.72 15.80
C THR A 278 28.87 15.84 16.03
N ARG A 279 29.59 16.04 17.14
CA ARG A 279 30.76 15.23 17.49
C ARG A 279 30.34 13.86 18.00
N SER A 280 29.36 13.82 18.92
CA SER A 280 28.84 12.54 19.43
C SER A 280 27.79 11.91 18.51
N ARG A 281 27.32 12.64 17.47
CA ARG A 281 26.29 12.22 16.51
C ARG A 281 24.97 11.88 17.20
N ARG A 282 24.53 12.76 18.11
CA ARG A 282 23.34 12.55 18.93
C ARG A 282 22.44 13.77 18.97
N VAL A 283 21.14 13.52 18.92
CA VAL A 283 20.10 14.49 19.25
C VAL A 283 19.92 14.47 20.77
N LEU A 284 20.27 15.57 21.43
CA LEU A 284 20.31 15.66 22.90
C LEU A 284 18.92 15.81 23.52
N ARG A 285 17.96 16.31 22.76
CA ARG A 285 16.56 16.38 23.19
C ARG A 285 15.87 15.06 22.93
N GLU A 286 15.07 14.62 23.89
CA GLU A 286 14.19 13.46 23.70
C GLU A 286 13.10 13.82 22.68
N ILE A 287 13.04 13.05 21.59
CA ILE A 287 12.04 13.20 20.53
C ILE A 287 11.26 11.90 20.46
N THR A 288 9.95 12.01 20.57
CA THR A 288 9.04 10.89 20.37
C THR A 288 9.08 10.48 18.90
N ILE A 289 9.61 9.27 18.63
CA ILE A 289 9.72 8.71 17.28
C ILE A 289 8.38 8.07 16.90
N VAL A 290 7.38 8.88 16.55
CA VAL A 290 6.07 8.41 16.09
C VAL A 290 5.83 8.97 14.67
N PRO A 291 5.76 8.10 13.64
CA PRO A 291 5.49 8.54 12.29
C PRO A 291 4.05 9.06 12.15
N GLU A 292 3.87 10.20 11.51
CA GLU A 292 2.57 10.85 11.30
C GLU A 292 1.91 10.46 9.96
N ASN A 293 2.70 10.00 8.99
CA ASN A 293 2.23 9.65 7.65
C ASN A 293 2.88 8.36 7.12
N THR A 294 2.42 7.89 5.96
CA THR A 294 2.92 6.64 5.36
C THR A 294 4.41 6.73 4.99
N TYR A 295 4.88 7.89 4.54
CA TYR A 295 6.28 8.07 4.17
C TYR A 295 7.21 8.02 5.39
N GLU A 296 6.88 8.76 6.46
CA GLU A 296 7.65 8.72 7.70
C GLU A 296 7.74 7.28 8.23
N ARG A 297 6.63 6.53 8.20
CA ARG A 297 6.63 5.14 8.62
C ARG A 297 7.59 4.28 7.78
N TRP A 298 7.54 4.43 6.46
CA TRP A 298 8.45 3.73 5.54
C TRP A 298 9.92 4.09 5.79
N ALA A 299 10.25 5.38 5.84
CA ALA A 299 11.63 5.85 6.04
C ALA A 299 12.20 5.34 7.38
N LEU A 300 11.41 5.40 8.46
CA LEU A 300 11.83 4.89 9.77
C LEU A 300 11.98 3.37 9.81
N THR A 301 11.13 2.62 9.10
CA THR A 301 11.30 1.16 8.98
C THR A 301 12.54 0.81 8.15
N ALA A 302 12.80 1.52 7.06
CA ALA A 302 14.01 1.34 6.25
C ALA A 302 15.28 1.63 7.05
N LEU A 303 15.31 2.71 7.85
CA LEU A 303 16.42 3.02 8.76
C LEU A 303 16.61 1.95 9.84
N GLU A 304 15.53 1.37 10.38
CA GLU A 304 15.64 0.28 11.36
C GLU A 304 16.24 -0.98 10.75
N ALA A 305 15.87 -1.27 9.49
CA ALA A 305 16.37 -2.41 8.73
C ALA A 305 17.77 -2.19 8.14
N ASP A 306 18.38 -1.02 8.37
CA ASP A 306 19.64 -0.59 7.76
C ASP A 306 19.63 -0.59 6.22
N ASP A 307 18.47 -0.32 5.62
CA ASP A 307 18.30 -0.26 4.17
C ASP A 307 18.54 1.17 3.65
N LEU A 308 19.78 1.65 3.84
CA LEU A 308 20.19 2.99 3.38
C LEU A 308 20.12 3.09 1.85
N ASN A 309 20.37 1.99 1.14
CA ASN A 309 20.28 1.94 -0.32
C ASN A 309 18.87 2.26 -0.80
N ALA A 310 17.84 1.66 -0.19
CA ALA A 310 16.46 1.94 -0.58
C ALA A 310 16.09 3.41 -0.38
N ILE A 311 16.53 4.04 0.73
CA ILE A 311 16.28 5.45 1.00
C ILE A 311 16.97 6.34 -0.04
N ALA A 312 18.26 6.10 -0.30
CA ALA A 312 19.05 6.89 -1.23
C ALA A 312 18.51 6.85 -2.68
N HIS A 313 17.94 5.70 -3.08
CA HIS A 313 17.44 5.49 -4.45
C HIS A 313 16.01 5.94 -4.62
N TYR A 314 15.15 5.68 -3.64
CA TYR A 314 13.71 5.68 -3.88
C TYR A 314 12.94 6.63 -2.98
N ARG A 315 13.59 7.52 -2.19
CA ARG A 315 12.88 8.47 -1.32
C ARG A 315 11.82 9.29 -2.05
N ASP A 316 12.06 9.71 -3.29
CA ASP A 316 11.11 10.51 -4.07
C ASP A 316 9.92 9.67 -4.56
N ASP A 317 10.16 8.47 -5.10
CA ASP A 317 9.11 7.51 -5.49
C ASP A 317 8.28 7.09 -4.27
N ALA A 318 8.96 6.77 -3.17
CA ALA A 318 8.35 6.35 -1.92
C ALA A 318 7.49 7.47 -1.33
N PHE A 319 7.95 8.72 -1.41
CA PHE A 319 7.18 9.86 -0.96
C PHE A 319 5.92 10.07 -1.82
N ALA A 320 6.06 10.08 -3.16
CA ALA A 320 4.93 10.24 -4.06
C ALA A 320 3.88 9.13 -3.85
N LEU A 321 4.32 7.87 -3.74
CA LEU A 321 3.43 6.73 -3.49
C LEU A 321 2.76 6.82 -2.11
N SER A 322 3.47 7.31 -1.10
CA SER A 322 2.91 7.52 0.24
C SER A 322 1.86 8.64 0.25
N GLN A 323 2.14 9.76 -0.42
CA GLN A 323 1.16 10.85 -0.59
C GLN A 323 -0.08 10.38 -1.34
N TRP A 324 0.08 9.56 -2.38
CA TRP A 324 -1.03 8.91 -3.06
C TRP A 324 -1.84 8.07 -2.08
N LEU A 325 -1.22 7.16 -1.32
CA LEU A 325 -1.92 6.31 -0.34
C LEU A 325 -2.65 7.13 0.72
N ASP A 326 -2.02 8.18 1.24
CA ASP A 326 -2.58 9.06 2.27
C ASP A 326 -3.68 10.01 1.74
N GLY A 327 -3.90 10.06 0.42
CA GLY A 327 -4.94 10.88 -0.21
C GLY A 327 -4.58 12.36 -0.36
N HIS A 328 -3.29 12.69 -0.31
CA HIS A 328 -2.77 14.05 -0.51
C HIS A 328 -2.44 14.32 -1.99
N ALA A 329 -1.97 15.53 -2.30
CA ALA A 329 -1.43 15.84 -3.63
C ALA A 329 -0.08 15.12 -3.85
N TYR A 330 0.11 14.55 -5.04
CA TYR A 330 1.31 13.78 -5.39
C TYR A 330 1.69 13.99 -6.86
N GLU A 331 2.90 13.56 -7.21
CA GLU A 331 3.40 13.58 -8.58
C GLU A 331 3.02 12.28 -9.31
N GLU A 332 2.08 12.36 -10.27
CA GLU A 332 1.55 11.20 -10.98
C GLU A 332 2.64 10.41 -11.73
N SER A 333 3.65 11.08 -12.30
CA SER A 333 4.76 10.42 -13.01
C SER A 333 5.53 9.46 -12.12
N LEU A 334 5.83 9.86 -10.88
CA LEU A 334 6.56 9.04 -9.91
C LEU A 334 5.71 7.86 -9.43
N VAL A 335 4.43 8.10 -9.13
CA VAL A 335 3.51 7.00 -8.76
C VAL A 335 3.35 6.04 -9.93
N ALA A 336 3.23 6.55 -11.17
CA ALA A 336 3.06 5.73 -12.36
C ALA A 336 4.25 4.81 -12.64
N SER A 337 5.45 5.28 -12.34
CA SER A 337 6.71 4.56 -12.56
C SER A 337 7.26 3.89 -11.30
N ALA A 338 6.50 3.88 -10.19
CA ALA A 338 6.94 3.35 -8.91
C ALA A 338 7.45 1.90 -9.02
N PRO A 339 8.70 1.63 -8.62
CA PRO A 339 9.28 0.29 -8.73
C PRO A 339 8.53 -0.75 -7.87
N PRO A 340 8.39 -2.02 -8.33
CA PRO A 340 7.66 -3.06 -7.59
C PRO A 340 8.18 -3.30 -6.17
N GLN A 341 9.50 -3.22 -5.96
CA GLN A 341 10.12 -3.33 -4.63
C GLN A 341 9.66 -2.23 -3.68
N ILE A 342 9.46 -1.00 -4.19
CA ILE A 342 9.00 0.14 -3.39
C ILE A 342 7.54 0.01 -3.05
N VAL A 343 6.71 -0.34 -4.03
CA VAL A 343 5.29 -0.66 -3.78
C VAL A 343 5.15 -1.71 -2.70
N THR A 344 5.90 -2.81 -2.80
CA THR A 344 5.89 -3.90 -1.80
C THR A 344 6.34 -3.40 -0.43
N SER A 345 7.43 -2.64 -0.36
CA SER A 345 7.96 -2.11 0.90
C SER A 345 6.97 -1.19 1.61
N ILE A 346 6.31 -0.29 0.89
CA ILE A 346 5.33 0.67 1.43
C ILE A 346 4.05 -0.05 1.83
N PHE A 347 3.52 -0.94 0.98
CA PHE A 347 2.28 -1.64 1.28
C PHE A 347 2.41 -2.55 2.51
N ARG A 348 3.61 -3.08 2.76
CA ARG A 348 3.93 -3.87 3.94
C ARG A 348 3.89 -3.04 5.23
N VAL A 349 4.47 -1.83 5.22
CA VAL A 349 4.52 -0.98 6.43
C VAL A 349 3.23 -0.20 6.68
N SER A 350 2.39 -0.02 5.64
CA SER A 350 1.16 0.76 5.71
C SER A 350 -0.07 -0.06 5.31
N SER A 351 -0.19 -1.27 5.89
CA SER A 351 -1.29 -2.20 5.60
C SER A 351 -2.67 -1.58 5.79
N GLU A 352 -2.86 -0.78 6.84
CA GLU A 352 -4.15 -0.17 7.16
C GLU A 352 -4.55 0.90 6.14
N GLN A 353 -3.61 1.74 5.68
CA GLN A 353 -3.88 2.72 4.62
C GLN A 353 -4.21 2.01 3.30
N VAL A 354 -3.49 0.94 2.95
CA VAL A 354 -3.78 0.14 1.76
C VAL A 354 -5.18 -0.49 1.83
N LYS A 355 -5.54 -1.09 2.98
CA LYS A 355 -6.88 -1.66 3.19
C LYS A 355 -7.97 -0.60 3.14
N SER A 356 -7.73 0.57 3.73
CA SER A 356 -8.68 1.68 3.71
C SER A 356 -8.95 2.14 2.28
N ARG A 357 -7.90 2.33 1.47
CA ARG A 357 -8.03 2.72 0.06
C ARG A 357 -8.64 1.63 -0.81
N LEU A 358 -8.32 0.36 -0.53
CA LEU A 358 -8.97 -0.79 -1.15
C LEU A 358 -10.46 -0.82 -0.83
N LEU A 359 -10.85 -0.64 0.43
CA LEU A 359 -12.25 -0.61 0.83
C LEU A 359 -13.00 0.56 0.19
N GLU A 360 -12.40 1.75 0.14
CA GLU A 360 -12.96 2.92 -0.56
C GLU A 360 -13.23 2.60 -2.03
N ARG A 361 -12.23 2.04 -2.72
CA ARG A 361 -12.34 1.67 -4.14
C ARG A 361 -13.40 0.60 -4.38
N LEU A 362 -13.43 -0.44 -3.54
CA LEU A 362 -14.44 -1.49 -3.61
C LEU A 362 -15.84 -0.97 -3.30
N SER A 363 -15.99 -0.04 -2.36
CA SER A 363 -17.29 0.55 -2.00
C SER A 363 -17.88 1.43 -3.10
N GLY A 364 -17.04 1.93 -4.02
CA GLY A 364 -17.50 2.61 -5.24
C GLY A 364 -18.05 1.67 -6.31
N LEU A 365 -17.77 0.36 -6.22
CA LEU A 365 -18.19 -0.65 -7.19
C LEU A 365 -19.22 -1.63 -6.61
N LEU A 366 -19.12 -1.93 -5.33
CA LEU A 366 -19.92 -2.93 -4.62
C LEU A 366 -20.67 -2.31 -3.45
N PRO A 367 -21.86 -2.83 -3.11
CA PRO A 367 -22.48 -2.55 -1.82
C PRO A 367 -21.50 -2.79 -0.64
N SER A 368 -21.56 -1.94 0.38
CA SER A 368 -20.58 -1.93 1.48
C SER A 368 -20.41 -3.29 2.19
N ALA A 369 -21.50 -4.04 2.39
CA ALA A 369 -21.45 -5.39 2.97
C ALA A 369 -20.62 -6.37 2.12
N LEU A 370 -20.71 -6.29 0.80
CA LEU A 370 -19.96 -7.14 -0.12
C LEU A 370 -18.50 -6.66 -0.28
N ALA A 371 -18.28 -5.35 -0.30
CA ALA A 371 -16.93 -4.78 -0.28
C ALA A 371 -16.14 -5.25 0.95
N GLN A 372 -16.75 -5.18 2.14
CA GLN A 372 -16.16 -5.71 3.38
C GLN A 372 -15.92 -7.22 3.32
N ARG A 373 -16.84 -7.98 2.72
CA ARG A 373 -16.73 -9.44 2.59
C ARG A 373 -15.47 -9.88 1.84
N ILE A 374 -15.10 -9.18 0.77
CA ILE A 374 -13.96 -9.57 -0.09
C ILE A 374 -12.65 -8.85 0.24
N LEU A 375 -12.69 -7.80 1.07
CA LEU A 375 -11.52 -6.96 1.40
C LEU A 375 -10.29 -7.78 1.84
N GLU A 376 -10.46 -8.61 2.88
CA GLU A 376 -9.35 -9.41 3.42
C GLU A 376 -8.87 -10.47 2.45
N HIS A 377 -9.75 -10.99 1.58
CA HIS A 377 -9.36 -11.99 0.60
C HIS A 377 -8.49 -11.37 -0.49
N ILE A 378 -8.93 -10.24 -1.08
CA ILE A 378 -8.14 -9.52 -2.08
C ILE A 378 -6.79 -9.10 -1.51
N TYR A 379 -6.78 -8.51 -0.31
CA TYR A 379 -5.55 -8.03 0.33
C TYR A 379 -4.53 -9.16 0.58
N ARG A 380 -4.99 -10.37 0.97
CA ARG A 380 -4.08 -11.49 1.27
C ARG A 380 -3.63 -12.28 0.04
N GLN A 381 -4.48 -12.40 -0.98
CA GLN A 381 -4.22 -13.25 -2.14
C GLN A 381 -3.56 -12.50 -3.30
N THR A 382 -3.63 -11.18 -3.30
CA THR A 382 -3.06 -10.35 -4.38
C THR A 382 -1.68 -9.86 -3.99
N SER A 383 -0.70 -10.01 -4.90
CA SER A 383 0.63 -9.41 -4.68
C SER A 383 0.52 -7.89 -4.52
N SER A 384 1.42 -7.27 -3.75
CA SER A 384 1.36 -5.82 -3.50
C SER A 384 1.39 -5.00 -4.79
N TYR A 385 2.17 -5.43 -5.79
CA TYR A 385 2.26 -4.73 -7.06
C TYR A 385 0.99 -4.87 -7.92
N GLU A 386 0.41 -6.07 -8.00
CA GLU A 386 -0.87 -6.26 -8.69
C GLU A 386 -2.00 -5.50 -8.00
N LEU A 387 -2.03 -5.52 -6.66
CA LEU A 387 -3.00 -4.75 -5.88
C LEU A 387 -2.84 -3.24 -6.14
N PHE A 388 -1.61 -2.75 -6.19
CA PHE A 388 -1.32 -1.36 -6.56
C PHE A 388 -1.85 -1.00 -7.95
N ARG A 389 -1.63 -1.87 -8.95
CA ARG A 389 -2.18 -1.68 -10.29
C ARG A 389 -3.71 -1.63 -10.28
N GLN A 390 -4.37 -2.57 -9.62
CA GLN A 390 -5.83 -2.61 -9.51
C GLN A 390 -6.41 -1.40 -8.78
N LEU A 391 -5.72 -0.91 -7.73
CA LEU A 391 -6.12 0.32 -7.03
C LEU A 391 -6.05 1.55 -7.95
N ARG A 392 -5.07 1.62 -8.86
CA ARG A 392 -4.92 2.73 -9.81
C ARG A 392 -5.82 2.61 -11.03
N GLU A 393 -5.76 1.47 -11.71
CA GLU A 393 -6.45 1.19 -12.97
C GLU A 393 -7.95 0.90 -12.73
N GLY A 394 -8.33 0.49 -11.52
CA GLY A 394 -9.67 0.04 -11.17
C GLY A 394 -9.83 -1.48 -11.23
N PHE A 395 -10.95 -1.95 -10.68
CA PHE A 395 -11.32 -3.36 -10.68
C PHE A 395 -12.40 -3.62 -11.73
N GLN A 396 -12.32 -4.78 -12.37
CA GLN A 396 -13.36 -5.23 -13.29
C GLN A 396 -14.46 -5.97 -12.52
N MET A 397 -15.73 -5.63 -12.78
CA MET A 397 -16.88 -6.22 -12.07
C MET A 397 -16.90 -7.77 -12.14
N PRO A 398 -16.66 -8.42 -13.30
CA PRO A 398 -16.63 -9.89 -13.34
C PRO A 398 -15.60 -10.50 -12.40
N GLN A 399 -14.39 -9.94 -12.34
CA GLN A 399 -13.32 -10.41 -11.45
C GLN A 399 -13.70 -10.28 -9.97
N LEU A 400 -14.37 -9.19 -9.59
CA LEU A 400 -14.86 -9.00 -8.21
C LEU A 400 -15.93 -10.03 -7.84
N LEU A 401 -16.80 -10.40 -8.78
CA LEU A 401 -17.81 -11.43 -8.55
C LEU A 401 -17.19 -12.83 -8.44
N ASP A 402 -16.16 -13.13 -9.25
CA ASP A 402 -15.39 -14.37 -9.12
C ASP A 402 -14.71 -14.48 -7.75
N VAL A 403 -14.09 -13.38 -7.28
CA VAL A 403 -13.50 -13.29 -5.94
C VAL A 403 -14.56 -13.48 -4.86
N LEU A 404 -15.72 -12.83 -4.99
CA LEU A 404 -16.83 -12.99 -4.04
C LEU A 404 -17.32 -14.44 -3.99
N ASN A 405 -17.46 -15.10 -5.14
CA ASN A 405 -17.79 -16.52 -5.21
C ASN A 405 -16.73 -17.38 -4.53
N ALA A 406 -15.44 -17.13 -4.78
CA ALA A 406 -14.33 -17.83 -4.13
C ALA A 406 -14.34 -17.66 -2.60
N VAL A 407 -14.71 -16.47 -2.10
CA VAL A 407 -14.89 -16.22 -0.66
C VAL A 407 -16.03 -17.05 -0.08
N TYR A 408 -17.16 -17.16 -0.79
CA TYR A 408 -18.26 -18.02 -0.33
C TYR A 408 -17.90 -19.51 -0.40
N VAL A 409 -17.18 -19.96 -1.43
CA VAL A 409 -16.63 -21.33 -1.52
C VAL A 409 -15.78 -21.64 -0.30
N ALA A 410 -14.85 -20.75 0.06
CA ALA A 410 -13.97 -20.91 1.21
C ALA A 410 -14.73 -20.96 2.55
N GLN A 411 -15.95 -20.45 2.59
CA GLN A 411 -16.86 -20.49 3.75
C GLN A 411 -17.91 -21.61 3.63
N ASN A 412 -17.69 -22.59 2.74
CA ASN A 412 -18.61 -23.70 2.48
C ASN A 412 -20.02 -23.20 2.15
N TYR A 413 -20.12 -22.04 1.49
CA TYR A 413 -21.36 -21.37 1.12
C TYR A 413 -22.36 -21.15 2.27
N ARG A 414 -21.86 -21.02 3.51
CA ARG A 414 -22.69 -20.69 4.67
C ARG A 414 -23.46 -19.39 4.39
N SER A 415 -24.78 -19.44 4.61
CA SER A 415 -25.65 -18.27 4.36
C SER A 415 -25.15 -17.05 5.14
N PRO A 416 -24.91 -15.91 4.47
CA PRO A 416 -24.44 -14.70 5.12
C PRO A 416 -25.57 -13.97 5.85
N GLN A 417 -25.26 -12.81 6.43
CA GLN A 417 -26.29 -11.99 7.08
C GLN A 417 -27.31 -11.47 6.05
N ARG A 418 -28.56 -11.26 6.48
CA ARG A 418 -29.66 -10.81 5.60
C ARG A 418 -29.31 -9.56 4.79
N LYS A 419 -28.64 -8.57 5.39
CA LYS A 419 -28.19 -7.34 4.70
C LYS A 419 -27.26 -7.63 3.52
N GLU A 420 -26.40 -8.63 3.66
CA GLU A 420 -25.46 -9.04 2.62
C GLU A 420 -26.17 -9.81 1.50
N VAL A 421 -27.14 -10.67 1.84
CA VAL A 421 -27.98 -11.35 0.85
C VAL A 421 -28.78 -10.33 0.03
N GLU A 422 -29.40 -9.35 0.69
CA GLU A 422 -30.14 -8.26 0.02
C GLU A 422 -29.22 -7.43 -0.89
N ALA A 423 -28.02 -7.09 -0.41
CA ALA A 423 -27.01 -6.40 -1.21
C ALA A 423 -26.58 -7.20 -2.45
N LEU A 424 -26.37 -8.51 -2.31
CA LEU A 424 -26.05 -9.40 -3.43
C LEU A 424 -27.20 -9.45 -4.44
N GLY A 425 -28.44 -9.52 -3.97
CA GLY A 425 -29.63 -9.48 -4.83
C GLY A 425 -29.66 -8.23 -5.70
N THR A 426 -29.43 -7.05 -5.11
CA THR A 426 -29.37 -5.77 -5.83
C THR A 426 -28.24 -5.75 -6.86
N LEU A 427 -27.03 -6.16 -6.47
CA LEU A 427 -25.86 -6.18 -7.37
C LEU A 427 -26.10 -7.07 -8.60
N LEU A 428 -26.68 -8.26 -8.38
CA LEU A 428 -26.96 -9.21 -9.45
C LEU A 428 -28.10 -8.75 -10.38
N GLN A 429 -28.86 -7.69 -10.07
CA GLN A 429 -29.77 -7.10 -11.05
C GLN A 429 -29.02 -6.40 -12.19
N GLN A 430 -27.79 -5.95 -11.92
CA GLN A 430 -26.98 -5.14 -12.85
C GLN A 430 -25.80 -5.92 -13.44
N ALA A 431 -25.30 -6.92 -12.71
CA ALA A 431 -24.19 -7.76 -13.15
C ALA A 431 -24.61 -9.23 -13.24
N ASP A 432 -24.06 -9.95 -14.21
CA ASP A 432 -24.34 -11.38 -14.39
C ASP A 432 -23.23 -12.25 -13.82
N HIS A 433 -23.63 -13.22 -12.99
CA HIS A 433 -22.76 -14.28 -12.48
C HIS A 433 -23.63 -15.48 -12.09
N PRO A 434 -23.66 -16.56 -12.91
CA PRO A 434 -24.61 -17.66 -12.77
C PRO A 434 -24.62 -18.31 -11.37
N THR A 435 -23.44 -18.65 -10.84
CA THR A 435 -23.31 -19.31 -9.52
C THR A 435 -23.83 -18.45 -8.38
N LEU A 436 -23.45 -17.17 -8.32
CA LEU A 436 -23.93 -16.25 -7.28
C LEU A 436 -25.45 -16.02 -7.36
N ARG A 437 -26.05 -15.99 -8.56
CA ARG A 437 -27.52 -15.91 -8.72
C ARG A 437 -28.23 -17.12 -8.14
N LEU A 438 -27.69 -18.31 -8.37
CA LEU A 438 -28.26 -19.53 -7.80
C LEU A 438 -28.12 -19.56 -6.29
N LEU A 439 -26.95 -19.19 -5.75
CA LEU A 439 -26.72 -19.05 -4.30
C LEU A 439 -27.70 -18.06 -3.67
N HIS A 440 -27.89 -16.89 -4.27
CA HIS A 440 -28.86 -15.91 -3.79
C HIS A 440 -30.29 -16.48 -3.74
N VAL A 441 -30.70 -17.23 -4.76
CA VAL A 441 -32.01 -17.91 -4.77
C VAL A 441 -32.11 -18.97 -3.66
N CYS A 442 -31.03 -19.71 -3.40
CA CYS A 442 -30.98 -20.68 -2.30
C CYS A 442 -31.16 -19.98 -0.94
N TRP A 443 -30.40 -18.91 -0.68
CA TRP A 443 -30.44 -18.19 0.59
C TRP A 443 -31.74 -17.42 0.83
N THR A 444 -32.46 -17.07 -0.23
CA THR A 444 -33.77 -16.39 -0.15
C THR A 444 -34.97 -17.36 -0.15
N GLY A 445 -34.74 -18.66 -0.31
CA GLY A 445 -35.81 -19.67 -0.32
C GLY A 445 -36.74 -19.60 -1.54
N GLN A 446 -36.30 -19.01 -2.65
CA GLN A 446 -37.12 -18.81 -3.85
C GLN A 446 -37.11 -20.04 -4.77
N HIS A 447 -37.57 -21.19 -4.26
CA HIS A 447 -37.49 -22.50 -4.94
C HIS A 447 -38.06 -22.53 -6.36
N THR A 448 -39.13 -21.77 -6.65
CA THR A 448 -39.73 -21.70 -7.99
C THR A 448 -38.79 -21.06 -9.01
N GLN A 449 -38.02 -20.04 -8.60
CA GLN A 449 -37.03 -19.40 -9.47
C GLN A 449 -35.79 -20.24 -9.67
N LEU A 450 -35.44 -21.06 -8.67
CA LEU A 450 -34.26 -21.93 -8.74
C LEU A 450 -34.35 -22.85 -9.96
N ARG A 451 -35.46 -23.57 -10.08
CA ARG A 451 -35.67 -24.56 -11.15
C ARG A 451 -35.44 -23.94 -12.52
N HIS A 452 -36.10 -22.81 -12.79
CA HIS A 452 -35.99 -22.12 -14.06
C HIS A 452 -34.57 -21.55 -14.32
N LYS A 453 -33.79 -21.23 -13.28
CA LYS A 453 -32.38 -20.83 -13.44
C LYS A 453 -31.47 -22.02 -13.69
N LEU A 454 -31.69 -23.14 -13.02
CA LEU A 454 -30.93 -24.38 -13.24
C LEU A 454 -31.13 -24.90 -14.67
N GLU A 455 -32.35 -24.78 -15.22
CA GLU A 455 -32.68 -25.19 -16.60
C GLU A 455 -31.91 -24.40 -17.67
N ARG A 456 -31.36 -23.24 -17.32
CA ARG A 456 -30.59 -22.37 -18.23
C ARG A 456 -29.09 -22.60 -18.17
N LEU A 457 -28.60 -23.35 -17.19
CA LEU A 457 -27.19 -23.69 -17.09
C LEU A 457 -26.80 -24.68 -18.18
N ASN A 458 -25.57 -24.58 -18.66
CA ASN A 458 -25.01 -25.69 -19.43
C ASN A 458 -24.76 -26.91 -18.51
N GLU A 459 -24.47 -28.06 -19.11
CA GLU A 459 -24.33 -29.32 -18.37
C GLU A 459 -23.20 -29.28 -17.32
N GLU A 460 -22.08 -28.64 -17.64
CA GLU A 460 -20.94 -28.55 -16.73
C GLU A 460 -21.21 -27.61 -15.56
N GLU A 461 -21.82 -26.44 -15.83
CA GLU A 461 -22.25 -25.50 -14.79
C GLU A 461 -23.28 -26.13 -13.85
N TYR A 462 -24.26 -26.86 -14.41
CA TYR A 462 -25.26 -27.58 -13.63
C TYR A 462 -24.60 -28.62 -12.74
N ARG A 463 -23.71 -29.45 -13.31
CA ARG A 463 -22.95 -30.48 -12.59
C ARG A 463 -22.17 -29.88 -11.42
N GLN A 464 -21.39 -28.83 -11.67
CA GLN A 464 -20.59 -28.16 -10.66
C GLN A 464 -21.46 -27.54 -9.55
N PHE A 465 -22.57 -26.90 -9.92
CA PHE A 465 -23.48 -26.31 -8.95
C PHE A 465 -24.17 -27.38 -8.08
N VAL A 466 -24.71 -28.45 -8.69
CA VAL A 466 -25.37 -29.55 -7.95
C VAL A 466 -24.41 -30.23 -6.99
N GLN A 467 -23.18 -30.52 -7.45
CA GLN A 467 -22.15 -31.11 -6.61
C GLN A 467 -21.91 -30.25 -5.36
N ASN A 468 -21.73 -28.94 -5.54
CA ASN A 468 -21.53 -28.01 -4.44
C ASN A 468 -22.77 -27.90 -3.54
N ALA A 469 -23.96 -27.76 -4.11
CA ALA A 469 -25.20 -27.63 -3.36
C ALA A 469 -25.49 -28.86 -2.48
N LEU A 470 -25.23 -30.07 -3.00
CA LEU A 470 -25.35 -31.31 -2.23
C LEU A 470 -24.26 -31.42 -1.16
N ARG A 471 -23.01 -31.14 -1.52
CA ARG A 471 -21.86 -31.23 -0.59
C ARG A 471 -22.01 -30.32 0.62
N PHE A 472 -22.54 -29.12 0.42
CA PHE A 472 -22.66 -28.10 1.47
C PHE A 472 -24.07 -27.97 2.05
N GLY A 473 -25.01 -28.81 1.61
CA GLY A 473 -26.38 -28.82 2.14
C GLY A 473 -27.11 -27.49 1.92
N LEU A 474 -26.94 -26.88 0.75
CA LEU A 474 -27.49 -25.56 0.45
C LEU A 474 -29.01 -25.54 0.38
N MET A 475 -29.61 -26.69 0.07
CA MET A 475 -31.05 -26.86 -0.07
C MET A 475 -31.44 -28.32 0.00
N GLU A 476 -32.76 -28.58 -0.04
CA GLU A 476 -33.27 -29.93 -0.13
C GLU A 476 -32.73 -30.60 -1.41
N PRO A 477 -32.01 -31.73 -1.30
CA PRO A 477 -31.37 -32.38 -2.45
C PRO A 477 -32.29 -32.59 -3.65
N LEU A 478 -33.54 -33.04 -3.41
CA LEU A 478 -34.46 -33.38 -4.49
C LEU A 478 -34.97 -32.15 -5.27
N SER A 479 -34.83 -30.94 -4.72
CA SER A 479 -35.17 -29.69 -5.40
C SER A 479 -34.21 -29.31 -6.53
N LEU A 480 -33.03 -29.96 -6.58
CA LEU A 480 -32.01 -29.75 -7.61
C LEU A 480 -32.20 -30.63 -8.86
N LEU A 481 -33.04 -31.66 -8.79
CA LEU A 481 -33.29 -32.59 -9.90
C LEU A 481 -34.11 -31.91 -10.99
N LEU A 482 -33.58 -31.91 -12.22
CA LEU A 482 -34.26 -31.38 -13.41
C LEU A 482 -34.54 -32.46 -14.45
N PRO A 483 -35.61 -32.29 -15.27
CA PRO A 483 -35.82 -33.11 -16.45
C PRO A 483 -34.64 -32.99 -17.43
N GLY A 484 -34.19 -34.13 -17.97
CA GLY A 484 -33.04 -34.26 -18.87
C GLY A 484 -31.67 -34.20 -18.18
N LYS A 485 -31.61 -34.12 -16.85
CA LYS A 485 -30.37 -34.01 -16.05
C LYS A 485 -30.30 -35.03 -14.91
N GLY A 486 -31.09 -36.10 -15.00
CA GLY A 486 -31.21 -37.09 -13.94
C GLY A 486 -29.92 -37.86 -13.70
N GLU A 487 -29.17 -38.19 -14.75
CA GLU A 487 -27.98 -39.02 -14.64
C GLU A 487 -26.88 -38.34 -13.82
N GLU A 488 -26.57 -37.08 -14.14
CA GLU A 488 -25.56 -36.30 -13.44
C GLU A 488 -25.97 -36.04 -11.99
N PHE A 489 -27.27 -35.78 -11.75
CA PHE A 489 -27.78 -35.58 -10.40
C PHE A 489 -27.64 -36.84 -9.55
N VAL A 490 -28.02 -38.01 -10.09
CA VAL A 490 -28.06 -39.28 -9.34
C VAL A 490 -26.67 -39.68 -8.87
N ASP A 491 -25.64 -39.53 -9.71
CA ASP A 491 -24.26 -39.86 -9.34
C ASP A 491 -23.79 -39.04 -8.14
N TRP A 492 -24.03 -37.73 -8.15
CA TRP A 492 -23.65 -36.86 -7.03
C TRP A 492 -24.51 -37.09 -5.80
N TYR A 493 -25.81 -37.36 -5.94
CA TYR A 493 -26.70 -37.66 -4.82
C TYR A 493 -26.23 -38.92 -4.07
N ILE A 494 -25.93 -39.99 -4.82
CA ILE A 494 -25.40 -41.25 -4.25
C ILE A 494 -24.02 -41.03 -3.63
N THR A 495 -23.17 -40.20 -4.23
CA THR A 495 -21.80 -40.03 -3.74
C THR A 495 -21.74 -39.14 -2.50
N LEU A 496 -22.49 -38.05 -2.47
CA LEU A 496 -22.33 -36.98 -1.48
C LEU A 496 -23.32 -37.05 -0.32
N ILE A 497 -24.51 -37.61 -0.50
CA ILE A 497 -25.48 -37.73 0.59
C ILE A 497 -25.19 -39.02 1.37
N PRO A 498 -24.99 -38.99 2.70
CA PRO A 498 -24.75 -40.19 3.48
C PRO A 498 -25.88 -41.21 3.34
N ALA A 499 -25.56 -42.50 3.22
CA ALA A 499 -26.55 -43.56 3.00
C ALA A 499 -27.67 -43.58 4.06
N GLN A 500 -27.36 -43.20 5.31
CA GLN A 500 -28.31 -43.19 6.43
C GLN A 500 -29.32 -42.03 6.36
N THR A 501 -29.03 -40.97 5.60
CA THR A 501 -29.91 -39.79 5.49
C THR A 501 -30.67 -39.73 4.16
N ARG A 502 -30.49 -40.74 3.28
CA ARG A 502 -31.19 -40.81 1.99
C ARG A 502 -32.62 -41.27 2.22
N ASP A 503 -33.58 -40.51 1.72
CA ASP A 503 -34.96 -40.96 1.56
C ASP A 503 -35.12 -41.56 0.17
N TRP A 504 -34.84 -42.86 0.06
CA TRP A 504 -34.90 -43.57 -1.22
C TRP A 504 -36.29 -43.58 -1.84
N VAL A 505 -37.34 -43.59 -1.01
CA VAL A 505 -38.73 -43.59 -1.48
C VAL A 505 -39.05 -42.25 -2.14
N SER A 506 -38.76 -41.14 -1.46
CA SER A 506 -38.98 -39.81 -2.04
C SER A 506 -38.11 -39.59 -3.26
N PHE A 507 -36.85 -40.05 -3.25
CA PHE A 507 -35.96 -39.93 -4.39
C PHE A 507 -36.47 -40.67 -5.64
N VAL A 508 -36.85 -41.95 -5.50
CA VAL A 508 -37.43 -42.73 -6.61
C VAL A 508 -38.74 -42.11 -7.09
N LYS A 509 -39.60 -41.66 -6.18
CA LYS A 509 -40.86 -40.98 -6.54
C LYS A 509 -40.60 -39.72 -7.36
N THR A 510 -39.58 -38.92 -7.01
CA THR A 510 -39.21 -37.71 -7.76
C THR A 510 -38.63 -38.03 -9.13
N LEU A 511 -37.76 -39.05 -9.26
CA LEU A 511 -37.25 -39.51 -10.57
C LEU A 511 -38.39 -39.93 -11.50
N LEU A 512 -39.33 -40.74 -10.99
CA LEU A 512 -40.51 -41.18 -11.75
C LEU A 512 -41.44 -40.02 -12.14
N GLY A 513 -41.54 -39.01 -11.28
CA GLY A 513 -42.35 -37.81 -11.51
C GLY A 513 -41.73 -36.84 -12.52
N MET A 514 -40.40 -36.79 -12.62
CA MET A 514 -39.68 -35.96 -13.60
C MET A 514 -39.47 -36.65 -14.95
N GLY A 515 -39.83 -37.93 -15.09
CA GLY A 515 -39.61 -38.71 -16.32
C GLY A 515 -38.21 -39.30 -16.44
N GLU A 516 -37.40 -39.22 -15.39
CA GLU A 516 -36.00 -39.70 -15.33
C GLU A 516 -35.91 -41.20 -15.03
N VAL A 517 -36.72 -42.01 -15.72
CA VAL A 517 -36.92 -43.42 -15.37
C VAL A 517 -35.69 -44.27 -15.64
N ASN A 518 -34.94 -43.93 -16.69
CA ASN A 518 -33.68 -44.61 -17.05
C ASN A 518 -32.63 -44.49 -15.93
N CYS A 519 -32.66 -43.41 -15.15
CA CYS A 519 -31.75 -43.18 -14.04
C CYS A 519 -31.91 -44.18 -12.89
N LEU A 520 -33.05 -44.89 -12.81
CA LEU A 520 -33.24 -45.95 -11.81
C LEU A 520 -32.22 -47.08 -11.95
N GLY A 521 -31.69 -47.31 -13.15
CA GLY A 521 -30.62 -48.30 -13.36
C GLY A 521 -29.37 -48.03 -12.52
N ARG A 522 -29.04 -46.75 -12.26
CA ARG A 522 -27.90 -46.34 -11.42
C ARG A 522 -28.10 -46.64 -9.93
N LEU A 523 -29.34 -46.90 -9.49
CA LEU A 523 -29.66 -47.23 -8.10
C LEU A 523 -29.46 -48.71 -7.77
N VAL A 524 -29.34 -49.58 -8.79
CA VAL A 524 -29.22 -51.04 -8.63
C VAL A 524 -28.21 -51.46 -7.55
N PRO A 525 -26.98 -50.90 -7.49
CA PRO A 525 -25.99 -51.31 -6.48
C PRO A 525 -26.38 -51.01 -5.03
N HIS A 526 -27.38 -50.15 -4.82
CA HIS A 526 -27.78 -49.68 -3.49
C HIS A 526 -29.08 -50.31 -2.98
N VAL A 527 -29.85 -50.99 -3.85
CA VAL A 527 -31.17 -51.54 -3.52
C VAL A 527 -31.12 -52.55 -2.37
N SER A 528 -30.07 -53.37 -2.29
CA SER A 528 -29.89 -54.37 -1.22
C SER A 528 -29.74 -53.74 0.17
N GLY A 529 -29.36 -52.46 0.25
CA GLY A 529 -29.24 -51.71 1.50
C GLY A 529 -30.53 -51.05 1.96
N TRP A 530 -31.62 -51.14 1.20
CA TRP A 530 -32.88 -50.47 1.54
C TRP A 530 -33.69 -51.24 2.58
N SER A 531 -34.45 -50.53 3.39
CA SER A 531 -35.34 -51.18 4.35
C SER A 531 -36.50 -51.90 3.66
N ALA A 532 -37.03 -52.93 4.31
CA ALA A 532 -38.20 -53.67 3.83
C ALA A 532 -39.39 -52.77 3.46
N ARG A 533 -39.60 -51.71 4.25
CA ARG A 533 -40.67 -50.75 4.03
C ARG A 533 -40.44 -49.92 2.77
N GLU A 534 -39.21 -49.45 2.55
CA GLU A 534 -38.85 -48.69 1.36
C GLU A 534 -39.00 -49.54 0.10
N LEU A 535 -38.46 -50.77 0.12
CA LEU A 535 -38.58 -51.73 -0.99
C LEU A 535 -40.05 -51.97 -1.39
N GLN A 536 -40.93 -52.21 -0.41
CA GLN A 536 -42.36 -52.42 -0.66
C GLN A 536 -43.10 -51.17 -1.16
N ILE A 537 -42.68 -49.97 -0.76
CA ILE A 537 -43.27 -48.73 -1.28
C ILE A 537 -42.81 -48.52 -2.73
N VAL A 538 -41.52 -48.68 -3.01
CA VAL A 538 -40.97 -48.52 -4.35
C VAL A 538 -41.54 -49.54 -5.32
N GLU A 539 -41.69 -50.81 -4.91
CA GLU A 539 -42.33 -51.84 -5.75
C GLU A 539 -43.76 -51.44 -6.14
N ARG A 540 -44.52 -50.89 -5.17
CA ARG A 540 -45.87 -50.38 -5.45
C ARG A 540 -45.88 -49.18 -6.39
N LEU A 541 -44.89 -48.29 -6.32
CA LEU A 541 -44.75 -47.17 -7.25
C LEU A 541 -44.46 -47.67 -8.68
N LEU A 542 -43.71 -48.76 -8.83
CA LEU A 542 -43.31 -49.30 -10.14
C LEU A 542 -44.32 -50.26 -10.77
N ARG A 543 -45.27 -50.84 -10.02
CA ARG A 543 -46.26 -51.80 -10.56
C ARG A 543 -47.02 -51.35 -11.80
N ARG A 544 -47.13 -50.03 -12.01
CA ARG A 544 -47.84 -49.42 -13.14
C ARG A 544 -46.92 -48.81 -14.19
N ARG A 545 -45.59 -49.00 -14.06
CA ARG A 545 -44.55 -48.37 -14.88
C ARG A 545 -43.77 -49.45 -15.63
N THR A 546 -44.14 -49.71 -16.87
CA THR A 546 -43.45 -50.66 -17.77
C THR A 546 -42.16 -50.08 -18.34
N ASP A 547 -41.94 -48.78 -18.19
CA ASP A 547 -40.79 -48.01 -18.63
C ASP A 547 -39.59 -48.09 -17.67
N ALA A 548 -39.73 -48.71 -16.50
CA ALA A 548 -38.64 -48.87 -15.54
C ALA A 548 -37.58 -49.87 -16.02
N PRO A 549 -36.27 -49.57 -15.93
CA PRO A 549 -35.19 -50.48 -16.34
C PRO A 549 -35.35 -51.88 -15.73
N GLU A 550 -35.29 -52.92 -16.57
CA GLU A 550 -35.46 -54.31 -16.13
C GLU A 550 -34.45 -54.70 -15.04
N SER A 551 -33.22 -54.20 -15.14
CA SER A 551 -32.16 -54.39 -14.15
C SER A 551 -32.56 -53.90 -12.76
N PHE A 552 -33.21 -52.73 -12.68
CA PHE A 552 -33.72 -52.18 -11.43
C PHE A 552 -34.92 -52.95 -10.89
N GLN A 553 -35.86 -53.34 -11.75
CA GLN A 553 -37.01 -54.17 -11.35
C GLN A 553 -36.58 -55.56 -10.86
N HIS A 554 -35.54 -56.14 -11.46
CA HIS A 554 -34.97 -57.41 -11.03
C HIS A 554 -34.32 -57.27 -9.65
N ALA A 555 -33.42 -56.29 -9.48
CA ALA A 555 -32.75 -56.03 -8.20
C ALA A 555 -33.74 -55.77 -7.05
N LEU A 556 -34.84 -55.06 -7.33
CA LEU A 556 -35.88 -54.79 -6.34
C LEU A 556 -36.64 -56.06 -5.91
N ARG A 557 -36.98 -56.94 -6.86
CA ARG A 557 -37.64 -58.23 -6.57
C ARG A 557 -36.72 -59.13 -5.77
N GLU A 558 -35.46 -59.22 -6.17
CA GLU A 558 -34.44 -60.00 -5.47
C GLU A 558 -34.29 -59.53 -4.02
N ALA A 559 -34.11 -58.22 -3.80
CA ALA A 559 -34.03 -57.64 -2.46
C ALA A 559 -35.29 -57.90 -1.61
N LEU A 560 -36.49 -57.83 -2.20
CA LEU A 560 -37.75 -58.16 -1.52
C LEU A 560 -37.85 -59.64 -1.12
N THR A 561 -37.40 -60.56 -1.99
CA THR A 561 -37.39 -61.99 -1.69
C THR A 561 -36.37 -62.37 -0.61
N ALA A 562 -35.30 -61.59 -0.48
CA ALA A 562 -34.28 -61.76 0.55
C ALA A 562 -34.75 -61.29 1.94
N ILE A 563 -35.86 -60.54 2.04
CA ILE A 563 -36.41 -60.11 3.33
C ILE A 563 -36.98 -61.34 4.07
N PRO A 564 -36.52 -61.64 5.29
CA PRO A 564 -37.06 -62.73 6.08
C PRO A 564 -38.56 -62.55 6.25
N ASN A 565 -39.34 -63.53 5.81
CA ASN A 565 -40.80 -63.46 5.84
C ASN A 565 -41.27 -63.22 7.29
N PRO A 566 -41.92 -62.09 7.62
CA PRO A 566 -42.21 -61.70 9.02
C PRO A 566 -43.28 -62.57 9.70
N ARG A 567 -43.61 -63.74 9.14
CA ARG A 567 -44.55 -64.71 9.71
C ARG A 567 -44.17 -65.14 11.14
N GLY A 568 -42.91 -65.00 11.55
CA GLY A 568 -42.49 -65.21 12.95
C GLY A 568 -42.72 -64.03 13.92
N ILE A 569 -42.84 -62.78 13.45
CA ILE A 569 -42.93 -61.61 14.34
C ILE A 569 -44.36 -61.44 14.90
N LYS A 570 -45.40 -61.85 14.17
CA LYS A 570 -46.76 -61.90 14.71
C LYS A 570 -46.91 -62.94 15.82
N ASP A 571 -46.13 -64.02 15.78
CA ASP A 571 -46.10 -65.04 16.83
C ASP A 571 -45.17 -64.64 18.00
N PHE A 572 -44.07 -63.93 17.73
CA PHE A 572 -43.18 -63.35 18.75
C PHE A 572 -43.81 -62.17 19.51
N LEU A 573 -44.58 -61.30 18.84
CA LEU A 573 -45.35 -60.22 19.51
C LEU A 573 -46.57 -60.78 20.25
N LYS A 574 -47.11 -61.94 19.85
CA LYS A 574 -48.07 -62.70 20.66
C LYS A 574 -47.42 -63.33 21.89
N SER A 575 -46.16 -63.80 21.81
CA SER A 575 -45.45 -64.33 22.99
C SER A 575 -44.98 -63.24 23.96
N LEU A 576 -44.62 -62.05 23.47
CA LEU A 576 -44.27 -60.89 24.31
C LEU A 576 -45.48 -60.25 25.00
N ARG A 577 -46.69 -60.31 24.39
CA ARG A 577 -47.94 -59.91 25.08
C ARG A 577 -48.35 -60.87 26.21
N GLY A 578 -47.72 -62.05 26.32
CA GLY A 578 -47.93 -62.99 27.41
C GLY A 578 -46.97 -62.85 28.61
N LEU A 579 -45.97 -61.94 28.55
CA LEU A 579 -44.86 -61.91 29.52
C LEU A 579 -44.72 -60.62 30.35
N LEU A 580 -45.71 -59.72 30.36
CA LEU A 580 -45.71 -58.57 31.26
C LEU A 580 -46.90 -58.63 32.24
N PRO A 581 -46.70 -59.14 33.47
CA PRO A 581 -47.62 -58.93 34.57
C PRO A 581 -47.59 -57.46 35.01
N GLY A 582 -48.74 -56.97 35.46
CA GLY A 582 -49.02 -55.55 35.61
C GLY A 582 -48.04 -54.76 36.47
N GLN A 583 -47.69 -53.57 35.98
CA GLN A 583 -47.39 -52.43 36.83
C GLN A 583 -48.30 -51.26 36.44
N ARG A 584 -49.26 -50.99 37.32
CA ARG A 584 -50.00 -49.73 37.40
C ARG A 584 -49.04 -48.65 37.91
N LEU A 585 -48.70 -47.71 37.06
CA LEU A 585 -48.25 -46.35 37.39
C LEU A 585 -48.88 -45.49 36.29
N GLY A 586 -49.63 -44.41 36.50
CA GLY A 586 -49.89 -43.57 37.64
C GLY A 586 -50.37 -42.27 36.99
N LYS A 587 -51.61 -41.87 37.24
CA LYS A 587 -52.20 -40.61 36.78
C LYS A 587 -51.30 -39.44 37.24
N LYS A 588 -50.81 -38.62 36.31
CA LYS A 588 -50.43 -37.21 36.52
C LYS A 588 -50.98 -36.44 35.32
N SER A 589 -52.16 -35.85 35.47
CA SER A 589 -52.39 -34.48 35.94
C SER A 589 -51.80 -33.46 34.98
N ASP A 590 -52.71 -32.73 34.34
CA ASP A 590 -52.50 -31.40 33.79
C ASP A 590 -51.51 -30.61 34.64
N ASP A 591 -50.57 -29.92 33.98
CA ASP A 591 -50.32 -28.52 34.32
C ASP A 591 -49.84 -27.78 33.08
N ARG A 592 -50.70 -26.84 32.67
CA ARG A 592 -50.35 -25.64 31.92
C ARG A 592 -49.40 -24.82 32.79
N GLU A 593 -48.25 -24.42 32.26
CA GLU A 593 -47.61 -23.23 32.79
C GLU A 593 -47.01 -22.36 31.68
N LYS A 594 -47.44 -21.11 31.72
CA LYS A 594 -46.92 -19.95 30.99
C LYS A 594 -45.57 -19.55 31.60
N MET A 595 -44.65 -19.10 30.75
CA MET A 595 -43.59 -18.11 31.04
C MET A 595 -43.13 -17.63 29.65
N ASP A 596 -43.27 -16.40 29.19
CA ASP A 596 -43.03 -15.07 29.76
C ASP A 596 -41.61 -14.84 30.34
N ARG A 597 -40.85 -14.06 29.55
CA ARG A 597 -39.68 -13.21 29.83
C ARG A 597 -38.28 -13.84 29.95
N LYS A 598 -37.42 -13.56 28.97
CA LYS A 598 -36.55 -12.37 28.98
C LYS A 598 -36.08 -12.00 27.57
#